data_AF-A0AAJ0U7U8-F1
#
_entry.id   AF-A0AAJ0U7U8-F1
#
_cell.length_a   1.000
_cell.length_b   1.000
_cell.length_c   1.000
_cell.angle_alpha   90.00
_cell.angle_beta   90.00
_cell.angle_gamma   90.00
#
_symmetry.space_group_name_H-M   'P 1'
#
loop_
_entity.id
_entity.type
_entity.pdbx_description
1 polymer ?
#
loop_
_entity_poly.entity_id
_entity_poly.type
_entity_poly.pdbx_seq_one_letter_code
_entity_poly.pdbx_strand_id
1 'polypeptide(L)'
;MITDTEIKTKGYQVLAKHLGNVEAERFIALIQREPFDYTNWRQDMDEDLSLEEISQKAMAYRNKITESGKGGCLARPPHTT
;
A
#
# COMPACT_ATOMS: atom_id res chain seq x y z
N MET A 1 -6.61 9.90 13.65
CA MET A 1 -6.54 9.96 12.19
C MET A 1 -5.76 11.22 11.84
N ILE A 2 -4.75 11.13 10.98
CA ILE A 2 -4.02 12.32 10.55
C ILE A 2 -4.95 13.13 9.65
N THR A 3 -5.02 14.44 9.84
CA THR A 3 -5.87 15.32 9.04
C THR A 3 -5.27 15.57 7.66
N ASP A 4 -6.10 15.92 6.68
CA ASP A 4 -5.63 16.25 5.32
C ASP A 4 -4.57 17.37 5.33
N THR A 5 -4.74 18.35 6.22
CA THR A 5 -3.80 19.47 6.40
C THR A 5 -2.44 18.99 6.92
N GLU A 6 -2.43 18.05 7.86
CA GLU A 6 -1.19 17.49 8.39
C GLU A 6 -0.47 16.63 7.33
N ILE A 7 -1.21 15.86 6.53
CA ILE A 7 -0.63 15.08 5.43
C ILE A 7 0.03 16.01 4.41
N LYS A 8 -0.68 17.07 3.99
CA LYS A 8 -0.15 18.06 3.03
C LYS A 8 1.08 18.78 3.57
N THR A 9 1.04 19.21 4.82
CA THR A 9 2.18 19.90 5.46
C THR A 9 3.41 19.00 5.51
N LYS A 10 3.25 17.74 5.92
CA LYS A 10 4.35 16.76 5.95
C LYS A 10 4.89 16.46 4.55
N GLY A 11 3.99 16.31 3.57
CA GLY A 11 4.36 16.09 2.16
C GLY A 11 5.21 17.25 1.61
N TYR A 12 4.78 18.49 1.85
CA TYR A 12 5.55 19.67 1.43
C TYR A 12 6.92 19.72 2.10
N GLN A 13 7.03 19.45 3.39
CA GLN A 13 8.31 19.42 4.10
C GLN A 13 9.30 18.39 3.52
N VAL A 14 8.81 17.20 3.16
CA VAL A 14 9.62 16.17 2.52
C VAL A 14 10.08 16.64 1.14
N LEU A 15 9.17 17.16 0.32
CA LEU A 15 9.51 17.68 -1.02
C LEU A 15 10.54 18.80 -0.93
N ALA A 16 10.31 19.80 -0.07
CA ALA A 16 11.23 20.93 0.11
C ALA A 16 12.61 20.49 0.59
N LYS A 17 12.68 19.49 1.49
CA LYS A 17 13.96 18.93 1.99
C LYS A 17 14.78 18.24 0.90
N HIS A 18 14.12 17.54 -0.04
CA HIS A 18 14.80 16.71 -1.04
C HIS A 18 15.00 17.41 -2.39
N LEU A 19 14.08 18.29 -2.77
CA LEU A 19 14.08 18.97 -4.07
C LEU A 19 14.49 20.44 -3.97
N GLY A 20 14.30 21.07 -2.80
CA GLY A 20 14.36 22.52 -2.65
C GLY A 20 12.99 23.18 -2.80
N ASN A 21 12.85 24.42 -2.33
CA ASN A 21 11.54 25.09 -2.27
C ASN A 21 10.94 25.35 -3.66
N VAL A 22 11.76 25.80 -4.61
CA VAL A 22 11.31 26.17 -5.97
C VAL A 22 10.86 24.92 -6.75
N GLU A 23 11.64 23.85 -6.67
CA GLU A 23 11.38 22.58 -7.33
C GLU A 23 10.19 21.85 -6.72
N ALA A 24 10.01 21.94 -5.39
CA ALA A 24 8.84 21.40 -4.71
C ALA A 24 7.54 22.06 -5.17
N GLU A 25 7.53 23.40 -5.33
CA GLU A 25 6.37 24.12 -5.87
C GLU A 25 6.08 23.73 -7.31
N ARG A 26 7.12 23.64 -8.15
CA ARG A 26 6.99 23.18 -9.54
C ARG A 26 6.43 21.76 -9.62
N PHE A 27 6.89 20.85 -8.74
CA PHE A 27 6.36 19.49 -8.66
C PHE A 27 4.86 19.48 -8.36
N ILE A 28 4.41 20.24 -7.35
CA ILE A 28 2.99 20.32 -7.00
C ILE A 28 2.18 20.89 -8.17
N ALA A 29 2.68 21.91 -8.86
CA ALA A 29 2.03 22.50 -10.02
C ALA A 29 1.88 21.50 -11.19
N LEU A 30 2.87 20.62 -11.39
CA LEU A 30 2.81 19.55 -12.40
C LEU A 30 1.75 18.50 -12.04
N ILE A 31 1.74 18.03 -10.78
CA ILE A 31 0.75 17.07 -10.29
C ILE A 31 -0.68 17.63 -10.35
N GLN A 32 -0.87 18.94 -10.23
CA GLN A 32 -2.18 19.57 -10.39
C GLN A 32 -2.60 19.77 -11.85
N ARG A 33 -1.65 19.89 -12.78
CA ARG A 33 -1.93 20.11 -14.21
C ARG A 33 -2.36 18.85 -14.93
N GLU A 34 -1.80 17.71 -14.54
CA GLU A 34 -2.04 16.43 -15.21
C GLU A 34 -2.83 15.49 -14.28
N PRO A 35 -3.87 14.80 -14.77
CA PRO A 35 -4.55 13.79 -13.97
C PRO A 35 -3.56 12.66 -13.66
N PHE A 36 -3.24 12.49 -12.38
CA PHE A 36 -2.35 11.43 -11.93
C PHE A 36 -3.06 10.08 -11.99
N ASP A 37 -2.55 9.16 -12.81
CA ASP A 37 -3.07 7.80 -12.90
C ASP A 37 -2.48 6.93 -11.78
N TYR A 38 -3.28 6.76 -10.72
CA TYR A 38 -2.93 5.90 -9.59
C TYR A 38 -2.71 4.43 -10.00
N THR A 39 -3.42 3.94 -11.01
CA THR A 39 -3.30 2.54 -11.46
C THR A 39 -1.95 2.31 -12.13
N ASN A 40 -1.54 3.20 -13.02
CA ASN A 40 -0.23 3.08 -13.67
C ASN A 40 0.91 3.25 -12.65
N TRP A 41 0.83 4.25 -11.78
CA TRP A 41 1.85 4.44 -10.75
C TRP A 41 1.96 3.26 -9.79
N ARG A 42 0.83 2.60 -9.47
CA ARG A 42 0.84 1.43 -8.59
C ARG A 42 1.47 0.21 -9.25
N GLN A 43 1.23 0.01 -10.55
CA GLN A 43 1.83 -1.08 -11.32
C GLN A 43 3.35 -0.99 -11.33
N ASP A 44 3.90 0.21 -11.46
CA ASP A 44 5.36 0.43 -11.44
C ASP A 44 6.00 0.19 -10.05
N MET A 45 5.20 0.19 -8.99
CA MET A 45 5.67 -0.02 -7.61
C MET A 45 5.45 -1.43 -7.07
N ASP A 46 4.52 -2.20 -7.65
CA ASP A 46 4.40 -3.61 -7.29
C ASP A 46 5.64 -4.33 -7.83
N GLU A 47 6.37 -5.02 -6.94
CA GLU A 47 7.42 -5.95 -7.34
C GLU A 47 6.86 -6.86 -8.44
N ASP A 48 7.66 -7.19 -9.46
CA ASP A 48 7.38 -8.16 -10.55
C ASP A 48 7.15 -9.59 -10.01
N LEU A 49 6.32 -9.73 -8.98
CA LEU A 49 5.91 -11.00 -8.43
C LEU A 49 4.83 -11.52 -9.34
N SER A 50 5.11 -12.68 -9.91
CA SER A 50 4.09 -13.43 -10.64
C SER A 50 2.88 -13.68 -9.74
N LEU A 51 1.71 -13.82 -10.36
CA LEU A 51 0.46 -14.17 -9.67
C LEU A 51 0.63 -15.43 -8.78
N GLU A 52 1.48 -16.36 -9.22
CA GLU A 52 1.80 -17.58 -8.52
C GLU A 52 2.61 -17.32 -7.24
N GLU A 53 3.60 -16.42 -7.27
CA GLU A 53 4.36 -16.01 -6.09
C GLU A 53 3.52 -15.24 -5.08
N ILE A 54 2.60 -14.39 -5.55
CA ILE A 54 1.62 -13.71 -4.69
C ILE A 54 0.74 -14.74 -3.99
N SER A 55 0.23 -15.73 -4.74
CA SER A 55 -0.59 -16.82 -4.20
C SER A 55 0.18 -17.65 -3.17
N GLN A 56 1.43 -18.01 -3.46
CA GLN A 56 2.30 -18.74 -2.54
C GLN A 56 2.60 -17.93 -1.26
N LYS A 57 2.91 -16.63 -1.38
CA LYS A 57 3.13 -15.74 -0.22
C LYS A 57 1.86 -15.62 0.63
N ALA A 58 0.68 -15.50 0.01
CA ALA A 58 -0.59 -15.45 0.72
C ALA A 58 -0.89 -16.77 1.48
N MET A 59 -0.64 -17.92 0.84
CA MET A 59 -0.79 -19.24 1.49
C MET A 59 0.21 -19.44 2.63
N ALA A 60 1.47 -19.03 2.44
CA ALA A 60 2.49 -19.08 3.50
C ALA A 60 2.11 -18.20 4.69
N TYR A 61 1.57 -17.00 4.45
CA TYR A 61 1.08 -16.11 5.50
C TYR A 61 -0.10 -16.73 6.26
N ARG A 62 -1.07 -17.31 5.54
CA ARG A 62 -2.20 -18.05 6.15
C ARG A 62 -1.72 -19.19 7.04
N ASN A 63 -0.76 -19.98 6.55
CA ASN A 63 -0.25 -21.13 7.27
C ASN A 63 0.51 -20.72 8.55
N LYS A 64 1.30 -19.64 8.51
CA LYS A 64 1.93 -19.06 9.71
C LYS A 64 0.91 -18.60 10.75
N ILE A 65 -0.21 -18.01 10.32
CA ILE A 65 -1.31 -17.65 11.23
C ILE A 65 -1.93 -18.88 11.86
N THR A 66 -2.15 -19.95 11.09
CA THR A 66 -2.73 -21.19 11.63
C THR A 66 -1.79 -21.95 12.57
N GLU A 67 -0.47 -21.85 12.38
CA GLU A 67 0.51 -22.45 13.30
C GLU A 67 0.69 -21.64 14.59
N SER A 68 0.62 -20.31 14.51
CA SER A 68 0.66 -19.41 15.67
C SER A 68 -0.67 -19.39 16.44
N GLY A 69 -1.75 -19.83 15.81
CA GLY A 69 -3.11 -19.93 16.35
C GLY A 69 -3.51 -21.31 16.87
N LYS A 70 -2.56 -22.22 17.14
CA LYS A 70 -2.82 -23.47 17.90
C LYS A 70 -3.14 -23.14 19.38
N GLY A 71 -4.26 -22.47 19.59
CA GLY A 71 -4.88 -22.15 20.87
C GLY A 71 -6.38 -21.90 20.77
N GLY A 72 -7.04 -22.20 19.64
CA GLY A 72 -8.47 -21.96 19.48
C GLY A 72 -9.08 -22.77 18.35
N CYS A 73 -9.18 -24.08 18.54
CA CYS A 73 -9.96 -24.96 17.68
C CYS A 73 -11.45 -24.60 17.82
N LEU A 74 -12.02 -23.90 16.83
CA LEU A 74 -13.46 -23.88 16.61
C LEU A 74 -13.72 -24.57 15.27
N ALA A 75 -14.03 -25.86 15.37
CA ALA A 75 -14.53 -26.67 14.28
C ALA A 75 -15.75 -25.97 13.65
N ARG A 76 -15.66 -25.63 12.37
CA ARG A 76 -16.84 -25.21 11.60
C ARG A 76 -17.54 -26.49 11.11
N PRO A 77 -18.82 -26.73 11.46
CA PRO A 77 -19.51 -27.92 10.99
C PRO A 77 -19.72 -27.87 9.47
N PRO A 78 -19.79 -29.03 8.80
CA PRO A 78 -20.12 -29.09 7.39
C PRO A 78 -21.53 -28.54 7.17
N HIS A 79 -21.67 -27.56 6.28
CA HIS A 79 -22.97 -27.18 5.76
C HIS A 79 -23.52 -28.36 4.96
N THR A 80 -24.47 -29.08 5.54
CA THR A 80 -25.36 -29.97 4.80
C THR A 80 -26.53 -29.16 4.24
N THR A 81 -26.72 -29.35 2.94
CA THR A 81 -27.85 -28.92 2.08
C THR A 81 -27.80 -27.49 1.56
#